data_AF-A0A817ARB2-F1
#
_entry.id   AF-A0A817ARB2-F1
#
_cell.length_a   1.000
_cell.length_b   1.000
_cell.length_c   1.000
_cell.angle_alpha   90.00
_cell.angle_beta   90.00
_cell.angle_gamma   90.00
#
_symmetry.space_group_name_H-M   'P 1'
#
loop_
_entity.id
_entity.type
_entity.pdbx_description
1 polymer ?
#
loop_
_entity_poly.entity_id
_entity_poly.type
_entity_poly.pdbx_seq_one_letter_code
_entity_poly.pdbx_strand_id
1 'polypeptide(L)'
;DNADDEAEETDAAKGSFPITRFGSMAYISNWVRYMAHKLEYSLTLSLKNHTQGRVIDREFISVVMKNLLYGRITYLHSVKREGMAPTMGPHDNTLLVRKLPDVDTRYVVKSFYRYVSVGDAVVLKDPNETHKYLVRRLAALEGSEMVSSDEKDEPFLLKKDQCWVVAENKDMKSKEAYDSRSFGPVSLADIVGRAIYCMRTAVDHGPVSNSEFSMQEDSPILAVELDVDELAKDHKA
;
A
#
# COMPACT_ATOMS: atom_id res chain seq x y z
N ASP A 1 1.08 42.49 52.88
CA ASP A 1 1.39 41.28 53.67
C ASP A 1 0.21 40.33 53.54
N ASN A 2 0.22 39.22 52.79
CA ASN A 2 1.20 38.37 52.10
C ASN A 2 0.49 37.81 50.84
N ALA A 3 1.05 37.72 49.64
CA ALA A 3 2.17 36.90 49.15
C ALA A 3 1.92 35.37 49.23
N ASP A 4 1.58 34.82 48.07
CA ASP A 4 2.13 33.64 47.36
C ASP A 4 1.83 32.18 47.77
N ASP A 5 1.50 31.45 46.69
CA ASP A 5 1.79 30.05 46.31
C ASP A 5 1.33 28.85 47.16
N GLU A 6 0.53 27.97 46.53
CA GLU A 6 0.99 26.63 46.14
C GLU A 6 -0.03 25.92 45.22
N ALA A 7 0.50 25.25 44.20
CA ALA A 7 -0.22 24.40 43.25
C ALA A 7 -0.31 22.97 43.79
N GLU A 8 -1.42 22.27 43.54
CA GLU A 8 -1.38 20.81 43.41
C GLU A 8 -2.48 20.31 42.45
N GLU A 9 -1.98 19.70 41.38
CA GLU A 9 -2.65 18.86 40.40
C GLU A 9 -2.89 17.45 40.98
N THR A 10 -3.68 16.62 40.29
CA THR A 10 -4.03 15.20 40.54
C THR A 10 -5.40 15.01 41.22
N ASP A 11 -6.28 14.06 40.87
CA ASP A 11 -6.12 12.84 40.08
C ASP A 11 -7.47 12.37 39.52
N ALA A 12 -7.39 11.68 38.37
CA ALA A 12 -8.25 10.60 37.91
C ALA A 12 -9.77 10.77 37.90
N ALA A 13 -10.28 11.40 36.83
CA ALA A 13 -11.54 10.97 36.23
C ALA A 13 -11.37 9.54 35.66
N LYS A 14 -11.70 8.52 36.45
CA LYS A 14 -11.87 7.13 36.01
C LYS A 14 -13.08 7.03 35.07
N GLY A 15 -12.89 7.46 33.83
CA GLY A 15 -13.80 7.17 32.72
C GLY A 15 -13.53 5.78 32.17
N SER A 16 -14.07 4.75 32.83
CA SER A 16 -14.29 3.44 32.21
C SER A 16 -15.23 3.63 31.02
N PHE A 17 -14.67 3.69 29.81
CA PHE A 17 -15.49 3.64 28.60
C PHE A 17 -16.08 2.23 28.48
N PRO A 18 -17.41 2.06 28.46
CA PRO A 18 -18.00 0.77 28.19
C PRO A 18 -17.67 0.41 26.75
N ILE A 19 -17.01 -0.75 26.55
CA ILE A 19 -16.86 -1.38 25.24
C ILE A 19 -18.27 -1.74 24.77
N THR A 20 -18.88 -0.80 24.06
CA THR A 20 -20.22 -0.93 23.51
C THR A 20 -20.22 -2.07 22.49
N ARG A 21 -21.28 -2.88 22.53
CA ARG A 21 -21.52 -4.07 21.69
C ARG A 21 -21.28 -3.83 20.18
N PHE A 22 -21.39 -2.58 19.73
CA PHE A 22 -21.08 -2.14 18.36
C PHE A 22 -19.57 -2.15 18.02
N GLY A 23 -18.70 -1.76 18.95
CA GLY A 23 -17.25 -1.81 18.75
C GLY A 23 -16.73 -3.25 18.62
N SER A 24 -17.33 -4.18 19.37
CA SER A 24 -17.02 -5.61 19.27
C SER A 24 -17.42 -6.22 17.92
N MET A 25 -18.60 -5.88 17.39
CA MET A 25 -19.05 -6.38 16.07
C MET A 25 -18.24 -5.82 14.90
N ALA A 26 -17.89 -4.52 14.93
CA ALA A 26 -17.04 -3.92 13.90
C ALA A 26 -15.62 -4.51 13.91
N TYR A 27 -15.05 -4.75 15.10
CA TYR A 27 -13.75 -5.41 15.26
C TYR A 27 -13.76 -6.84 14.73
N ILE A 28 -14.77 -7.64 15.06
CA ILE A 28 -14.93 -9.02 14.54
C ILE A 28 -15.09 -9.00 13.02
N SER A 29 -15.88 -8.07 12.47
CA SER A 29 -16.04 -7.91 11.02
C SER A 29 -14.71 -7.57 10.33
N ASN A 30 -13.91 -6.67 10.89
CA ASN A 30 -12.58 -6.34 10.37
C ASN A 30 -11.66 -7.55 10.43
N TRP A 31 -11.67 -8.32 11.51
CA TRP A 31 -10.87 -9.55 11.63
C TRP A 31 -11.23 -10.61 10.61
N VAL A 32 -12.52 -10.84 10.36
CA VAL A 32 -12.98 -11.80 9.34
C VAL A 32 -12.53 -11.35 7.94
N ARG A 33 -12.72 -10.08 7.60
CA ARG A 33 -12.30 -9.52 6.31
C ARG A 33 -10.77 -9.55 6.14
N TYR A 34 -10.04 -9.20 7.19
CA TYR A 34 -8.59 -9.29 7.24
C TYR A 34 -8.10 -10.74 7.04
N MET A 35 -8.72 -11.71 7.70
CA MET A 35 -8.36 -13.13 7.55
C MET A 35 -8.64 -13.64 6.13
N ALA A 36 -9.71 -13.17 5.48
CA ALA A 36 -9.98 -13.47 4.09
C ALA A 36 -8.87 -12.96 3.16
N HIS A 37 -8.41 -11.71 3.34
CA HIS A 37 -7.26 -11.18 2.58
C HIS A 37 -5.97 -11.94 2.83
N LYS A 38 -5.70 -12.34 4.08
CA LYS A 38 -4.53 -13.17 4.41
C LYS A 38 -4.57 -14.53 3.73
N LEU A 39 -5.73 -15.18 3.74
CA LEU A 39 -5.92 -16.48 3.11
C LEU A 39 -5.69 -16.37 1.60
N GLU A 40 -6.30 -15.37 0.95
CA GLU A 40 -6.15 -15.11 -0.47
C GLU A 40 -4.69 -14.83 -0.85
N TYR A 41 -4.01 -13.95 -0.12
CA TYR A 41 -2.59 -13.67 -0.32
C TYR A 41 -1.72 -14.92 -0.15
N SER A 42 -2.03 -15.75 0.85
CA SER A 42 -1.28 -16.98 1.10
C SER A 42 -1.50 -18.02 -0.01
N LEU A 43 -2.74 -18.19 -0.48
CA LEU A 43 -3.07 -19.11 -1.57
C LEU A 43 -2.40 -18.70 -2.88
N THR A 44 -2.43 -17.41 -3.23
CA THR A 44 -1.79 -16.88 -4.45
C THR A 44 -0.26 -17.05 -4.41
N LEU A 45 0.38 -16.73 -3.28
CA LEU A 45 1.82 -16.93 -3.09
C LEU A 45 2.22 -18.40 -3.20
N SER A 46 1.43 -19.30 -2.61
CA SER A 46 1.72 -20.73 -2.65
C SER A 46 1.46 -21.36 -4.02
N LEU A 47 0.46 -20.88 -4.77
CA LEU A 47 0.19 -21.35 -6.14
C LEU A 47 1.33 -20.98 -7.11
N LYS A 48 1.93 -19.79 -6.94
CA LYS A 48 3.12 -19.35 -7.70
C LYS A 48 4.29 -20.31 -7.54
N ASN A 49 4.58 -20.71 -6.30
CA ASN A 49 5.65 -21.68 -6.02
C ASN A 49 5.33 -23.06 -6.63
N HIS A 50 4.06 -23.43 -6.74
CA HIS A 50 3.63 -24.72 -7.30
C HIS A 50 3.70 -24.78 -8.83
N THR A 51 3.51 -23.66 -9.55
CA THR A 51 3.70 -23.60 -11.02
C THR A 51 5.15 -23.83 -11.47
N GLN A 52 6.12 -23.82 -10.55
CA GLN A 52 7.53 -24.16 -10.83
C GLN A 52 7.89 -25.64 -10.62
N GLY A 53 6.95 -26.52 -10.24
CA GLY A 53 7.15 -27.98 -10.29
C GLY A 53 6.60 -28.79 -9.10
N ARG A 54 5.37 -29.31 -9.26
CA ARG A 54 4.77 -30.56 -8.71
C ARG A 54 4.48 -30.74 -7.19
N VAL A 55 3.21 -31.16 -6.96
CA VAL A 55 2.58 -31.96 -5.88
C VAL A 55 2.11 -31.19 -4.63
N ILE A 56 0.83 -31.42 -4.28
CA ILE A 56 0.18 -30.95 -3.05
C ILE A 56 0.81 -31.70 -1.87
N ASP A 57 1.87 -31.14 -1.30
CA ASP A 57 2.59 -31.73 -0.16
C ASP A 57 2.17 -31.08 1.17
N ARG A 58 2.42 -31.77 2.30
CA ARG A 58 2.24 -31.26 3.67
C ARG A 58 2.99 -29.93 3.87
N GLU A 59 4.08 -29.73 3.14
CA GLU A 59 4.86 -28.49 3.15
C GLU A 59 4.07 -27.28 2.63
N PHE A 60 3.22 -27.45 1.61
CA PHE A 60 2.35 -26.39 1.08
C PHE A 60 1.37 -25.91 2.14
N ILE A 61 0.67 -26.84 2.80
CA ILE A 61 -0.26 -26.52 3.90
C ILE A 61 0.49 -25.84 5.04
N SER A 62 1.72 -26.27 5.33
CA SER A 62 2.54 -25.65 6.38
C SER A 62 2.95 -24.20 6.06
N VAL A 63 3.26 -23.89 4.79
CA VAL A 63 3.62 -22.53 4.35
C VAL A 63 2.41 -21.62 4.34
N VAL A 64 1.27 -22.09 3.83
CA VAL A 64 -0.01 -21.36 3.88
C VAL A 64 -0.38 -21.07 5.33
N MET A 65 -0.32 -22.07 6.22
CA MET A 65 -0.62 -21.88 7.64
C MET A 65 0.37 -20.95 8.34
N LYS A 66 1.68 -21.01 8.03
CA LYS A 66 2.68 -20.08 8.58
C LYS A 66 2.40 -18.64 8.16
N ASN A 67 2.08 -18.39 6.89
CA ASN A 67 1.74 -17.05 6.40
C ASN A 67 0.42 -16.54 6.98
N LEU A 68 -0.60 -17.41 7.08
CA LEU A 68 -1.90 -17.10 7.67
C LEU A 68 -1.75 -16.73 9.17
N LEU A 69 -1.00 -17.54 9.93
CA LEU A 69 -0.90 -17.43 11.38
C LEU A 69 0.13 -16.40 11.86
N TYR A 70 1.26 -16.23 11.17
CA TYR A 70 2.39 -15.44 11.68
C TYR A 70 2.90 -14.35 10.73
N GLY A 71 2.57 -14.38 9.45
CA GLY A 71 3.01 -13.36 8.49
C GLY A 71 2.14 -12.11 8.54
N ARG A 72 2.73 -10.91 8.47
CA ARG A 72 2.00 -9.68 8.10
C ARG A 72 1.88 -9.60 6.58
N ILE A 73 0.72 -9.14 6.10
CA ILE A 73 0.52 -8.82 4.68
C ILE A 73 0.89 -7.36 4.37
N THR A 74 1.48 -6.66 5.33
CA THR A 74 2.12 -5.35 5.15
C THR A 74 3.62 -5.40 5.39
N TYR A 75 4.31 -4.32 5.00
CA TYR A 75 5.70 -4.03 5.34
C TYR A 75 5.94 -2.51 5.32
N LEU A 76 7.02 -2.08 5.96
CA LEU A 76 7.42 -0.67 5.99
C LEU A 76 8.34 -0.32 4.83
N HIS A 77 8.12 0.85 4.23
CA HIS A 77 8.93 1.35 3.11
C HIS A 77 9.24 2.83 3.29
N SER A 78 10.53 3.17 3.33
CA SER A 78 10.98 4.57 3.40
C SER A 78 11.08 5.19 2.01
N VAL A 79 10.55 6.40 1.83
CA VAL A 79 10.55 7.14 0.57
C VAL A 79 11.22 8.50 0.78
N LYS A 80 12.27 8.77 -0.01
CA LYS A 80 13.09 9.98 0.11
C LYS A 80 12.79 11.10 -0.90
N ARG A 81 11.86 10.88 -1.85
CA ARG A 81 11.65 11.80 -2.98
C ARG A 81 10.28 12.46 -2.93
N GLU A 82 10.25 13.72 -3.36
CA GLU A 82 9.06 14.58 -3.50
C GLU A 82 8.08 14.15 -4.61
N GLY A 83 8.36 13.08 -5.35
CA GLY A 83 7.55 12.67 -6.53
C GLY A 83 6.09 12.35 -6.22
N MET A 84 5.72 12.16 -4.95
CA MET A 84 4.36 11.86 -4.52
C MET A 84 3.72 13.00 -3.71
N ALA A 85 4.26 14.22 -3.73
CA ALA A 85 3.61 15.37 -3.09
C ALA A 85 2.29 15.76 -3.79
N PRO A 86 1.24 16.17 -3.06
CA PRO A 86 1.19 16.38 -1.61
C PRO A 86 0.90 15.11 -0.79
N THR A 87 0.55 13.97 -1.42
CA THR A 87 0.26 12.73 -0.69
C THR A 87 1.41 12.30 0.23
N MET A 88 2.66 12.53 -0.19
CA MET A 88 3.86 12.36 0.62
C MET A 88 4.48 13.73 0.87
N GLY A 89 5.00 13.94 2.08
CA GLY A 89 5.63 15.20 2.45
C GLY A 89 6.95 15.41 1.68
N PRO A 90 7.51 16.64 1.73
CA PRO A 90 8.77 16.98 1.06
C PRO A 90 10.00 16.31 1.71
N HIS A 91 9.85 15.79 2.92
CA HIS A 91 10.89 15.10 3.68
C HIS A 91 10.84 13.58 3.49
N ASP A 92 11.75 12.85 4.15
CA ASP A 92 11.70 11.38 4.17
C ASP A 92 10.36 10.94 4.79
N ASN A 93 9.60 10.08 4.09
CA ASN A 93 8.33 9.54 4.57
C ASN A 93 8.47 8.05 4.86
N THR A 94 7.71 7.54 5.83
CA THR A 94 7.59 6.09 6.07
C THR A 94 6.19 5.63 5.69
N LEU A 95 6.11 4.63 4.81
CA LEU A 95 4.86 4.08 4.33
C LEU A 95 4.60 2.72 4.94
N LEU A 96 3.35 2.46 5.32
CA LEU A 96 2.83 1.11 5.46
C LEU A 96 2.34 0.65 4.09
N VAL A 97 2.92 -0.43 3.57
CA VAL A 97 2.64 -0.94 2.23
C VAL A 97 1.96 -2.31 2.34
N ARG A 98 0.78 -2.46 1.75
CA ARG A 98 0.13 -3.75 1.53
C ARG A 98 0.86 -4.52 0.45
N LYS A 99 1.29 -5.74 0.75
CA LYS A 99 1.81 -6.70 -0.23
C LYS A 99 0.69 -7.09 -1.17
N LEU A 100 0.92 -6.94 -2.46
CA LEU A 100 -0.02 -7.41 -3.47
C LEU A 100 0.44 -8.79 -3.97
N PRO A 101 -0.50 -9.72 -4.22
CA PRO A 101 -0.15 -10.99 -4.82
C PRO A 101 0.31 -10.78 -6.26
N ASP A 102 1.18 -11.67 -6.74
CA ASP A 102 1.75 -11.57 -8.08
C ASP A 102 0.66 -11.63 -9.15
N VAL A 103 0.57 -10.54 -9.93
CA VAL A 103 -0.46 -10.33 -10.95
C VAL A 103 -0.36 -11.38 -12.07
N ASP A 104 0.74 -12.12 -12.21
CA ASP A 104 0.89 -13.11 -13.30
C ASP A 104 0.03 -14.38 -13.13
N THR A 105 -0.55 -14.62 -11.94
CA THR A 105 -1.44 -15.78 -11.66
C THR A 105 -2.88 -15.63 -12.21
N ARG A 106 -3.01 -14.92 -13.34
CA ARG A 106 -4.23 -14.35 -13.98
C ARG A 106 -5.36 -15.32 -14.30
N TYR A 107 -5.18 -16.63 -14.12
CA TYR A 107 -6.18 -17.62 -14.51
C TYR A 107 -7.07 -18.11 -13.37
N VAL A 108 -6.62 -18.04 -12.11
CA VAL A 108 -7.36 -18.70 -11.00
C VAL A 108 -8.19 -17.71 -10.16
N VAL A 109 -7.78 -16.43 -10.05
CA VAL A 109 -8.42 -15.46 -9.13
C VAL A 109 -9.00 -14.23 -9.86
N LYS A 110 -8.99 -14.24 -11.20
CA LYS A 110 -9.33 -13.09 -12.07
C LYS A 110 -10.71 -12.46 -11.81
N SER A 111 -11.64 -13.19 -11.19
CA SER A 111 -13.03 -12.75 -11.04
C SER A 111 -13.34 -12.00 -9.75
N PHE A 112 -12.47 -11.99 -8.74
CA PHE A 112 -12.87 -11.44 -7.43
C PHE A 112 -12.27 -10.08 -7.08
N TYR A 113 -10.98 -9.80 -7.37
CA TYR A 113 -10.39 -8.49 -7.04
C TYR A 113 -9.31 -8.09 -8.05
N ARG A 114 -9.49 -6.94 -8.72
CA ARG A 114 -8.37 -6.27 -9.40
C ARG A 114 -7.58 -5.56 -8.30
N TYR A 115 -6.42 -6.12 -7.94
CA TYR A 115 -5.64 -5.66 -6.78
C TYR A 115 -5.09 -4.25 -6.91
N VAL A 116 -5.19 -3.61 -8.07
CA VAL A 116 -4.82 -2.20 -8.26
C VAL A 116 -5.87 -1.51 -9.11
N SER A 117 -6.10 -0.23 -8.81
CA SER A 117 -7.01 0.64 -9.52
C SER A 117 -6.35 1.96 -9.84
N VAL A 118 -6.81 2.62 -10.92
CA VAL A 118 -6.37 3.97 -11.26
C VAL A 118 -6.59 4.87 -10.05
N GLY A 119 -5.57 5.66 -9.70
CA GLY A 119 -5.52 6.48 -8.49
C GLY A 119 -4.77 5.84 -7.32
N ASP A 120 -4.41 4.57 -7.37
CA ASP A 120 -3.65 3.93 -6.28
C ASP A 120 -2.18 4.38 -6.28
N ALA A 121 -1.61 4.63 -5.10
CA ALA A 121 -0.18 4.82 -4.88
C ALA A 121 0.50 3.45 -4.75
N VAL A 122 1.24 3.05 -5.77
CA VAL A 122 1.85 1.72 -5.89
C VAL A 122 3.35 1.77 -5.69
N VAL A 123 3.88 0.74 -5.01
CA VAL A 123 5.32 0.47 -4.94
C VAL A 123 5.66 -0.50 -6.06
N LEU A 124 6.59 -0.11 -6.92
CA LEU A 124 7.01 -0.91 -8.07
C LEU A 124 8.52 -1.03 -8.13
N LYS A 125 9.01 -2.10 -8.75
CA LYS A 125 10.42 -2.23 -9.13
C LYS A 125 10.73 -1.19 -10.21
N ASP A 126 11.91 -0.59 -10.13
CA ASP A 126 12.38 0.32 -11.16
C ASP A 126 12.67 -0.48 -12.44
N PRO A 127 12.06 -0.11 -13.59
CA PRO A 127 12.22 -0.86 -14.84
C PRO A 127 13.66 -0.80 -15.38
N ASN A 128 14.44 0.22 -15.00
CA ASN A 128 15.82 0.39 -15.44
C ASN A 128 16.85 0.00 -14.37
N GLU A 129 16.43 -0.13 -13.11
CA GLU A 129 17.31 -0.43 -11.97
C GLU A 129 16.73 -1.53 -11.07
N THR A 130 17.06 -2.79 -11.35
CA THR A 130 16.45 -3.99 -10.73
C THR A 130 16.48 -4.07 -9.20
N HIS A 131 17.36 -3.32 -8.53
CA HIS A 131 17.48 -3.27 -7.06
C HIS A 131 16.84 -2.03 -6.43
N LYS A 132 16.18 -1.18 -7.22
CA LYS A 132 15.48 0.01 -6.74
C LYS A 132 13.97 -0.15 -6.83
N TYR A 133 13.31 0.53 -5.92
CA TYR A 133 11.84 0.62 -5.88
C TYR A 133 11.43 2.07 -6.00
N LEU A 134 10.31 2.29 -6.66
CA LEU A 134 9.69 3.59 -6.84
C LEU A 134 8.29 3.55 -6.21
N VAL A 135 7.81 4.71 -5.77
CA VAL A 135 6.41 4.88 -5.41
C VAL A 135 5.78 5.89 -6.35
N ARG A 136 4.74 5.47 -7.08
CA ARG A 136 4.08 6.28 -8.11
C ARG A 136 2.57 6.11 -8.07
N ARG A 137 1.86 7.09 -8.61
CA ARG A 137 0.41 7.06 -8.77
C ARG A 137 0.08 6.28 -10.04
N LEU A 138 -0.74 5.25 -9.92
CA LEU A 138 -1.24 4.49 -11.06
C LEU A 138 -2.23 5.34 -11.86
N ALA A 139 -1.89 5.67 -13.09
CA ALA A 139 -2.67 6.60 -13.93
C ALA A 139 -3.51 5.88 -15.00
N ALA A 140 -3.02 4.75 -15.52
CA ALA A 140 -3.74 3.98 -16.53
C ALA A 140 -3.36 2.49 -16.49
N LEU A 141 -4.22 1.66 -17.07
CA LEU A 141 -4.10 0.20 -17.11
C LEU A 141 -4.26 -0.32 -18.54
N GLU A 142 -3.99 -1.61 -18.74
CA GLU A 142 -4.23 -2.32 -20.00
C GLU A 142 -5.49 -1.85 -20.75
N GLY A 143 -5.33 -1.58 -22.04
CA GLY A 143 -6.40 -1.14 -22.93
C GLY A 143 -6.66 0.37 -22.92
N SER A 144 -6.06 1.14 -22.01
CA SER A 144 -6.11 2.60 -22.09
C SER A 144 -5.27 3.14 -23.25
N GLU A 145 -5.82 4.09 -23.99
CA GLU A 145 -5.11 4.89 -24.98
C GLU A 145 -4.38 6.03 -24.28
N MET A 146 -3.08 6.11 -24.50
CA MET A 146 -2.22 7.16 -23.99
C MET A 146 -2.08 8.23 -25.06
N VAL A 147 -2.50 9.46 -24.72
CA VAL A 147 -2.47 10.61 -25.62
C VAL A 147 -1.63 11.70 -24.97
N SER A 148 -0.70 12.28 -25.74
CA SER A 148 0.11 13.42 -25.34
C SER A 148 -0.54 14.72 -25.80
N SER A 149 -0.25 15.81 -25.10
CA SER A 149 -0.56 17.16 -25.59
C SER A 149 0.44 17.66 -26.63
N ASP A 150 1.61 17.01 -26.76
CA ASP A 150 2.56 17.31 -27.83
C ASP A 150 2.15 16.55 -29.10
N GLU A 151 1.87 17.28 -30.18
CA GLU A 151 1.45 16.71 -31.47
C GLU A 151 2.49 15.77 -32.09
N LYS A 152 3.76 15.83 -31.63
CA LYS A 152 4.83 14.96 -32.12
C LYS A 152 4.80 13.56 -31.50
N ASP A 153 4.15 13.42 -30.35
CA ASP A 153 4.07 12.14 -29.65
C ASP A 153 2.89 11.34 -30.22
N GLU A 154 3.18 10.19 -30.80
CA GLU A 154 2.14 9.31 -31.34
C GLU A 154 1.33 8.67 -30.20
N PRO A 155 -0.02 8.70 -30.27
CA PRO A 155 -0.86 7.95 -29.36
C PRO A 155 -0.57 6.45 -29.42
N PHE A 156 -0.66 5.78 -28.28
CA PHE A 156 -0.47 4.33 -28.21
C PHE A 156 -1.37 3.67 -27.17
N LEU A 157 -1.70 2.40 -27.38
CA LEU A 157 -2.48 1.60 -26.42
C LEU A 157 -1.56 0.87 -25.44
N LEU A 158 -1.93 0.89 -24.17
CA LEU A 158 -1.31 0.02 -23.16
C LEU A 158 -1.65 -1.44 -23.48
N LYS A 159 -0.61 -2.24 -23.71
CA LYS A 159 -0.74 -3.66 -24.02
C LYS A 159 -1.17 -4.44 -22.78
N LYS A 160 -1.41 -5.74 -23.00
CA LYS A 160 -1.68 -6.69 -21.93
C LYS A 160 -0.63 -6.60 -20.83
N ASP A 161 -1.09 -6.54 -19.57
CA ASP A 161 -0.27 -6.40 -18.36
C ASP A 161 0.55 -5.12 -18.25
N GLN A 162 0.33 -4.13 -19.12
CA GLN A 162 0.99 -2.86 -18.98
C GLN A 162 0.16 -1.89 -18.14
N CYS A 163 0.87 -1.05 -17.40
CA CYS A 163 0.30 0.08 -16.69
C CYS A 163 1.13 1.34 -16.95
N TRP A 164 0.50 2.48 -16.68
CA TRP A 164 1.15 3.79 -16.72
C TRP A 164 1.16 4.37 -15.33
N VAL A 165 2.32 4.79 -14.86
CA VAL A 165 2.50 5.37 -13.53
C VAL A 165 3.09 6.77 -13.63
N VAL A 166 2.62 7.68 -12.79
CA VAL A 166 3.05 9.09 -12.79
C VAL A 166 3.48 9.53 -11.40
N ALA A 167 4.41 10.48 -11.35
CA ALA A 167 4.61 11.28 -10.16
C ALA A 167 3.37 12.16 -9.93
N GLU A 168 2.94 12.29 -8.68
CA GLU A 168 1.80 13.15 -8.31
C GLU A 168 2.18 14.61 -8.23
N ASN A 169 3.45 14.89 -7.89
CA ASN A 169 3.94 16.24 -7.75
C ASN A 169 3.93 16.95 -9.11
N LYS A 170 2.95 17.84 -9.27
CA LYS A 170 2.70 18.59 -10.51
C LYS A 170 3.74 19.66 -10.78
N ASP A 171 4.48 20.08 -9.76
CA ASP A 171 5.50 21.11 -9.86
C ASP A 171 6.83 20.53 -10.40
N MET A 172 6.97 19.19 -10.41
CA MET A 172 8.14 18.52 -10.99
C MET A 172 8.05 18.47 -12.51
N LYS A 173 9.16 18.81 -13.18
CA LYS A 173 9.28 18.60 -14.63
C LYS A 173 9.30 17.10 -14.94
N SER A 174 8.83 16.69 -16.12
CA SER A 174 8.73 15.27 -16.52
C SER A 174 10.07 14.51 -16.39
N LYS A 175 11.21 15.17 -16.64
CA LYS A 175 12.55 14.57 -16.48
C LYS A 175 12.98 14.39 -15.01
N GLU A 176 12.49 15.25 -14.13
CA GLU A 176 12.79 15.23 -12.69
C GLU A 176 11.86 14.25 -11.95
N ALA A 177 10.61 14.12 -12.41
CA ALA A 177 9.61 13.22 -11.86
C ALA A 177 9.99 11.73 -11.94
N TYR A 178 10.78 11.32 -12.94
CA TYR A 178 11.16 9.93 -13.22
C TYR A 178 9.99 8.95 -13.07
N ASP A 179 9.16 8.89 -14.11
CA ASP A 179 7.95 8.06 -14.18
C ASP A 179 7.73 7.51 -15.60
N SER A 180 6.55 6.97 -15.91
CA SER A 180 6.29 6.37 -17.22
C SER A 180 6.46 7.34 -18.39
N ARG A 181 6.39 8.67 -18.17
CA ARG A 181 6.72 9.66 -19.21
C ARG A 181 8.20 9.62 -19.61
N SER A 182 9.06 9.07 -18.76
CA SER A 182 10.51 8.96 -18.97
C SER A 182 10.98 7.57 -19.36
N PHE A 183 10.39 6.51 -18.80
CA PHE A 183 10.80 5.12 -19.03
C PHE A 183 9.76 4.26 -19.77
N GLY A 184 8.60 4.83 -20.10
CA GLY A 184 7.52 4.15 -20.79
C GLY A 184 6.59 3.32 -19.88
N PRO A 185 5.75 2.46 -20.47
CA PRO A 185 4.84 1.59 -19.74
C PRO A 185 5.59 0.57 -18.86
N VAL A 186 5.01 0.20 -17.72
CA VAL A 186 5.57 -0.77 -16.77
C VAL A 186 4.72 -2.03 -16.75
N SER A 187 5.33 -3.17 -16.43
CA SER A 187 4.59 -4.41 -16.18
C SER A 187 3.82 -4.34 -14.87
N LEU A 188 2.57 -4.79 -14.85
CA LEU A 188 1.80 -4.98 -13.62
C LEU A 188 2.49 -5.95 -12.64
N ALA A 189 3.31 -6.88 -13.14
CA ALA A 189 4.08 -7.80 -12.30
C ALA A 189 5.23 -7.12 -11.55
N ASP A 190 5.64 -5.91 -11.97
CA ASP A 190 6.64 -5.12 -11.25
C ASP A 190 6.06 -4.35 -10.06
N ILE A 191 4.74 -4.27 -9.95
CA ILE A 191 4.07 -3.74 -8.76
C ILE A 191 4.19 -4.75 -7.63
N VAL A 192 4.87 -4.37 -6.56
CA VAL A 192 5.14 -5.23 -5.39
C VAL A 192 4.23 -4.91 -4.20
N GLY A 193 3.58 -3.75 -4.22
CA GLY A 193 2.70 -3.34 -3.13
C GLY A 193 1.89 -2.09 -3.43
N ARG A 194 0.93 -1.79 -2.55
CA ARG A 194 0.19 -0.52 -2.51
C ARG A 194 0.46 0.18 -1.19
N ALA A 195 0.81 1.45 -1.23
CA ALA A 195 0.92 2.28 -0.03
C ALA A 195 -0.49 2.55 0.54
N ILE A 196 -0.72 2.19 1.80
CA ILE A 196 -2.04 2.29 2.45
C ILE A 196 -2.05 3.28 3.61
N TYR A 197 -0.89 3.59 4.18
CA TYR A 197 -0.70 4.59 5.22
C TYR A 197 0.62 5.32 5.00
N CYS A 198 0.65 6.61 5.29
CA CYS A 198 1.83 7.46 5.16
C CYS A 198 2.06 8.20 6.47
N MET A 199 3.29 8.16 6.96
CA MET A 199 3.76 9.04 8.01
C MET A 199 4.78 10.02 7.43
N ARG A 200 4.41 11.30 7.50
CA ARG A 200 5.23 12.45 7.10
C ARG A 200 5.96 13.02 8.30
N THR A 201 5.25 13.15 9.43
CA THR A 201 5.79 13.48 10.76
C THR A 201 5.00 12.75 11.85
N ALA A 202 5.47 12.82 13.09
CA ALA A 202 4.75 12.27 14.26
C ALA A 202 3.35 12.87 14.48
N VAL A 203 3.05 14.04 13.91
CA VAL A 203 1.74 14.71 14.02
C VAL A 203 1.01 14.85 12.68
N ASP A 204 1.68 14.50 11.57
CA ASP A 204 1.14 14.53 10.21
C ASP A 204 1.32 13.15 9.59
N HIS A 205 0.31 12.30 9.79
CA HIS A 205 0.26 10.95 9.27
C HIS A 205 -1.20 10.53 9.04
N GLY A 206 -1.41 9.56 8.15
CA GLY A 206 -2.76 9.11 7.86
C GLY A 206 -2.85 8.11 6.71
N PRO A 207 -4.06 7.60 6.44
CA PRO A 207 -4.31 6.75 5.27
C PRO A 207 -3.92 7.45 3.98
N VAL A 208 -3.35 6.69 3.04
CA VAL A 208 -3.07 7.19 1.70
C VAL A 208 -4.38 7.28 0.92
N SER A 209 -4.65 8.45 0.33
CA SER A 209 -5.79 8.62 -0.58
C SER A 209 -5.57 7.82 -1.86
N ASN A 210 -6.14 6.62 -1.90
CA ASN A 210 -6.16 5.72 -3.06
C ASN A 210 -7.55 5.74 -3.71
N SER A 211 -7.81 4.87 -4.68
CA SER A 211 -9.17 4.66 -5.17
C SER A 211 -10.11 4.22 -4.05
N GLU A 212 -11.39 4.59 -4.14
CA GLU A 212 -12.41 4.24 -3.14
C GLU A 212 -12.47 2.74 -2.88
N PHE A 213 -12.43 1.95 -3.96
CA PHE A 213 -12.39 0.50 -3.90
C PHE A 213 -11.17 -0.01 -3.11
N SER A 214 -9.97 0.46 -3.44
CA SER A 214 -8.76 0.04 -2.73
C SER A 214 -8.79 0.46 -1.26
N MET A 215 -9.29 1.65 -0.93
CA MET A 215 -9.44 2.10 0.46
C MET A 215 -10.41 1.22 1.25
N GLN A 216 -11.53 0.81 0.65
CA GLN A 216 -12.49 -0.11 1.27
C GLN A 216 -11.86 -1.49 1.55
N GLU A 217 -11.10 -2.01 0.58
CA GLU A 217 -10.37 -3.27 0.66
C GLU A 217 -9.22 -3.24 1.68
N ASP A 218 -8.59 -2.09 1.88
CA ASP A 218 -7.45 -1.93 2.80
C ASP A 218 -7.88 -1.60 4.24
N SER A 219 -9.10 -1.10 4.43
CA SER A 219 -9.64 -0.75 5.75
C SER A 219 -9.47 -1.84 6.82
N PRO A 220 -9.84 -3.13 6.59
CA PRO A 220 -9.64 -4.18 7.59
C PRO A 220 -8.16 -4.48 7.88
N ILE A 221 -7.27 -4.23 6.91
CA ILE A 221 -5.82 -4.44 7.07
C ILE A 221 -5.23 -3.32 7.94
N LEU A 222 -5.60 -2.06 7.67
CA LEU A 222 -5.24 -0.93 8.52
C LEU A 222 -5.75 -1.12 9.95
N ALA A 223 -6.98 -1.60 10.12
CA ALA A 223 -7.55 -1.81 11.45
C ALA A 223 -6.83 -2.86 12.29
N VAL A 224 -6.07 -3.78 11.67
CA VAL A 224 -5.41 -4.90 12.36
C VAL A 224 -3.88 -4.78 12.39
N GLU A 225 -3.25 -4.32 11.30
CA GLU A 225 -1.79 -4.30 11.16
C GLU A 225 -1.15 -2.91 11.32
N LEU A 226 -1.92 -1.82 11.36
CA LEU A 226 -1.36 -0.49 11.60
C LEU A 226 -0.94 -0.34 13.07
N ASP A 227 0.36 -0.23 13.29
CA ASP A 227 0.96 0.18 14.55
C ASP A 227 1.73 1.49 14.32
N VAL A 228 1.17 2.60 14.80
CA VAL A 228 1.74 3.94 14.59
C VAL A 228 3.05 4.10 15.36
N ASP A 229 3.20 3.45 16.51
CA ASP A 229 4.41 3.53 17.32
C ASP A 229 5.57 2.75 16.69
N GLU A 230 5.27 1.60 16.10
CA GLU A 230 6.23 0.84 15.27
C GLU A 230 6.66 1.66 14.06
N LEU A 231 5.71 2.27 13.35
CA LEU A 231 5.98 3.13 12.21
C LEU A 231 6.89 4.31 12.62
N ALA A 232 6.63 4.93 13.79
CA ALA A 232 7.37 6.06 14.35
C ALA A 232 8.84 5.72 14.64
N LYS A 233 9.12 4.51 15.13
CA LYS A 233 10.49 4.04 15.39
C LYS A 233 11.32 3.89 14.11
N ASP A 234 10.68 3.48 13.02
CA ASP A 234 11.32 3.27 11.73
C ASP A 234 11.41 4.55 10.89
N HIS A 235 10.72 5.61 11.30
CA HIS A 235 10.81 6.92 10.66
C HIS A 235 12.09 7.64 11.04
N LYS A 236 12.92 7.88 10.03
CA LYS A 236 14.13 8.68 10.14
C LYS A 236 13.76 10.13 9.83
N ALA A 237 13.42 10.88 10.87
CA ALA A 237 13.29 12.33 10.79
C ALA A 237 14.67 12.99 10.56
#